data_AF-A0A7R7ZLV0-F1
#
_entry.id   AF-A0A7R7ZLV0-F1
#
_cell.length_a   1.000
_cell.length_b   1.000
_cell.length_c   1.000
_cell.angle_alpha   90.00
_cell.angle_beta   90.00
_cell.angle_gamma   90.00
#
_symmetry.space_group_name_H-M   'P 1'
#
loop_
_entity.id
_entity.type
_entity.pdbx_description
1 polymer ?
#
loop_
_entity_poly.entity_id
_entity_poly.type
_entity_poly.pdbx_seq_one_letter_code
_entity_poly.pdbx_strand_id
1 'polypeptide(L)'
;MMEVPRSDSFSRLPVEIILHCFCSLSSFWDALRFAATCQQNRWIWTANVSIIYQHISPKAIQCRRYARTLLADQGGAPADSHVLTTHDVLQLVRNTVVMKKSIEQFNKVYVYRFTTGPNKPNKASWPYFGNKPRPPYLIKTERARFVRGLYQLWSIVILEPKARQQRMESLCLKDLATLLDLTQYDEIMIYDKTVIAMQEVHRGLLETRYGELWGPYLRKLHELLGDPPDSFRREPPYGMGYLGRIAIWNDNVEDLKEVVTMKISPSVPDPDFSELWYDTPDEDLSD
;
A
#
# COMPACT_ATOMS: atom_id res chain seq x y z
N MET A 1 -56.65 -3.64 -17.98
CA MET A 1 -55.55 -2.72 -17.63
C MET A 1 -54.53 -2.79 -18.75
N MET A 2 -54.31 -1.69 -19.49
CA MET A 2 -53.26 -1.60 -20.51
C MET A 2 -51.96 -1.18 -19.82
N GLU A 3 -50.94 -2.03 -19.87
CA GLU A 3 -49.59 -1.65 -19.45
C GLU A 3 -49.03 -0.67 -20.48
N VAL A 4 -48.84 0.59 -20.08
CA VAL A 4 -48.12 1.57 -20.88
C VAL A 4 -46.66 1.13 -20.91
N PRO A 5 -46.06 0.86 -22.08
CA PRO A 5 -44.66 0.47 -22.16
C PRO A 5 -43.82 1.61 -21.60
N ARG A 6 -43.12 1.35 -20.49
CA ARG A 6 -42.12 2.28 -19.96
C ARG A 6 -40.98 2.35 -20.97
N SER A 7 -41.04 3.33 -21.86
CA SER A 7 -39.95 3.63 -22.76
C SER A 7 -38.73 4.00 -21.92
N ASP A 8 -37.70 3.16 -21.99
CA ASP A 8 -36.50 3.29 -21.19
C ASP A 8 -35.65 4.44 -21.76
N SER A 9 -35.93 5.67 -21.33
CA SER A 9 -35.36 6.91 -21.88
C SER A 9 -33.82 6.92 -21.86
N PHE A 10 -33.22 6.18 -20.93
CA PHE A 10 -31.78 6.04 -20.79
C PHE A 10 -31.10 5.32 -21.96
N SER A 11 -31.80 4.40 -22.62
CA SER A 11 -31.25 3.65 -23.76
C SER A 11 -31.00 4.50 -25.01
N ARG A 12 -31.59 5.71 -25.05
CA ARG A 12 -31.47 6.66 -26.17
C ARG A 12 -30.38 7.71 -25.96
N LEU A 13 -29.72 7.71 -24.79
CA LEU A 13 -28.64 8.65 -24.53
C LEU A 13 -27.40 8.30 -25.39
N PRO A 14 -26.68 9.31 -25.91
CA PRO A 14 -25.40 9.09 -26.57
C PRO A 14 -24.40 8.37 -25.64
N VAL A 15 -23.53 7.56 -26.23
CA VAL A 15 -22.54 6.76 -25.47
C VAL A 15 -21.61 7.65 -24.63
N GLU A 16 -21.30 8.84 -25.13
CA GLU A 16 -20.45 9.84 -24.48
C GLU A 16 -21.06 10.34 -23.17
N ILE A 17 -22.39 10.50 -23.13
CA ILE A 17 -23.10 10.94 -21.92
C ILE A 17 -23.07 9.85 -20.86
N ILE A 18 -23.31 8.60 -21.24
CA ILE A 18 -23.26 7.46 -20.31
C ILE A 18 -21.82 7.25 -19.81
N LEU A 19 -20.82 7.36 -20.70
CA LEU A 19 -19.41 7.28 -20.31
C LEU A 19 -19.02 8.42 -19.36
N HIS A 20 -19.52 9.64 -19.59
CA HIS A 20 -19.33 10.75 -18.67
C HIS A 20 -19.95 10.48 -17.29
N CYS A 21 -21.13 9.86 -17.23
CA CYS A 21 -21.72 9.40 -15.97
C CYS A 21 -20.80 8.41 -15.26
N PHE A 22 -20.25 7.41 -15.95
CA PHE A 22 -19.28 6.48 -15.35
C PHE A 22 -18.04 7.21 -14.80
N CYS A 23 -17.46 8.13 -15.57
CA CYS A 23 -16.25 8.87 -15.18
C CYS A 23 -16.50 9.86 -14.02
N SER A 24 -17.76 10.23 -13.77
CA SER A 24 -18.13 11.14 -12.68
C SER A 24 -18.34 10.42 -11.34
N LEU A 25 -18.40 9.09 -11.32
CA LEU A 25 -18.57 8.32 -10.09
C LEU A 25 -17.30 8.38 -9.21
N SER A 26 -17.51 8.36 -7.89
CA SER A 26 -16.41 8.38 -6.91
C SER A 26 -15.91 6.99 -6.50
N SER A 27 -16.67 5.93 -6.81
CA SER A 27 -16.34 4.57 -6.43
C SER A 27 -16.54 3.57 -7.57
N PHE A 28 -15.69 2.54 -7.61
CA PHE A 28 -15.86 1.43 -8.53
C PHE A 28 -17.11 0.60 -8.22
N TRP A 29 -17.58 0.57 -6.98
CA TRP A 29 -18.81 -0.15 -6.64
C TRP A 29 -20.03 0.48 -7.30
N ASP A 30 -20.10 1.80 -7.34
CA ASP A 30 -21.18 2.52 -8.02
C ASP A 30 -21.08 2.33 -9.53
N ALA A 31 -19.87 2.33 -10.08
CA ALA A 31 -19.65 2.05 -11.50
C ALA A 31 -20.09 0.62 -11.87
N LEU A 32 -19.74 -0.38 -11.06
CA LEU A 32 -20.17 -1.76 -11.29
C LEU A 32 -21.69 -1.92 -11.17
N ARG A 33 -22.32 -1.26 -10.20
CA ARG A 33 -23.78 -1.22 -10.08
C ARG A 33 -24.43 -0.56 -11.29
N PHE A 34 -23.88 0.56 -11.76
CA PHE A 34 -24.37 1.26 -12.94
C PHE A 34 -24.23 0.39 -14.20
N ALA A 35 -23.08 -0.28 -14.39
CA ALA A 35 -22.88 -1.26 -15.45
C ALA A 35 -23.86 -2.45 -15.39
N ALA A 36 -24.31 -2.83 -14.20
CA ALA A 36 -25.24 -3.94 -14.00
C ALA A 36 -26.70 -3.61 -14.34
N THR A 37 -27.05 -2.32 -14.49
CA THR A 37 -28.45 -1.89 -14.71
C THR A 37 -29.02 -2.34 -16.06
N CYS A 38 -28.24 -2.31 -17.15
CA CYS A 38 -28.69 -2.73 -18.47
C CYS A 38 -27.53 -3.22 -19.36
N GLN A 39 -27.86 -3.88 -20.47
CA GLN A 39 -26.87 -4.44 -21.40
C GLN A 39 -26.00 -3.37 -22.06
N GLN A 40 -26.57 -2.21 -22.41
CA GLN A 40 -25.83 -1.10 -23.00
C GLN A 40 -24.78 -0.56 -22.02
N ASN A 41 -25.14 -0.31 -20.76
CA ASN A 41 -24.20 0.17 -19.75
C ASN A 41 -23.07 -0.83 -19.50
N ARG A 42 -23.37 -2.13 -19.49
CA ARG A 42 -22.36 -3.19 -19.39
C ARG A 42 -21.38 -3.18 -20.57
N TRP A 43 -21.89 -2.98 -21.78
CA TRP A 43 -21.06 -2.88 -22.98
C TRP A 43 -20.17 -1.64 -22.94
N ILE A 44 -20.72 -0.47 -22.59
CA ILE A 44 -19.97 0.79 -22.46
C ILE A 44 -18.88 0.65 -21.40
N TRP A 45 -19.20 0.07 -20.24
CA TRP A 45 -18.22 -0.24 -19.20
C TRP A 45 -17.07 -1.09 -19.74
N THR A 46 -17.38 -2.19 -20.42
CA THR A 46 -16.36 -3.14 -20.91
C THR A 46 -15.49 -2.52 -22.00
N ALA A 47 -16.09 -1.75 -22.91
CA ALA A 47 -15.40 -1.11 -24.02
C ALA A 47 -14.51 0.08 -23.57
N ASN A 48 -14.84 0.73 -22.45
CA ASN A 48 -14.18 1.96 -21.99
C ASN A 48 -13.54 1.83 -20.60
N VAL A 49 -13.29 0.60 -20.13
CA VAL A 49 -12.89 0.35 -18.74
C VAL A 49 -11.59 1.07 -18.34
N SER A 50 -10.62 1.20 -19.25
CA SER A 50 -9.38 1.94 -19.03
C SER A 50 -9.63 3.43 -18.76
N ILE A 51 -10.52 4.06 -19.53
CA ILE A 51 -10.89 5.48 -19.37
C ILE A 51 -11.60 5.65 -18.03
N ILE A 52 -12.60 4.81 -17.75
CA ILE A 52 -13.36 4.86 -16.50
C ILE A 52 -12.43 4.67 -15.30
N TYR A 53 -11.49 3.73 -15.40
CA TYR A 53 -10.48 3.51 -14.37
C TYR A 53 -9.63 4.76 -14.11
N GLN A 54 -9.16 5.45 -15.15
CA GLN A 54 -8.33 6.66 -15.00
C GLN A 54 -9.06 7.77 -14.24
N HIS A 55 -10.38 7.89 -14.39
CA HIS A 55 -11.18 8.90 -13.69
C HIS A 55 -11.56 8.50 -12.26
N ILE A 56 -11.90 7.23 -12.02
CA ILE A 56 -12.34 6.76 -10.69
C ILE A 56 -11.17 6.45 -9.76
N SER A 57 -10.10 5.85 -10.28
CA SER A 57 -8.99 5.31 -9.47
C SER A 57 -8.29 6.32 -8.55
N PRO A 58 -8.07 7.60 -8.92
CA PRO A 58 -7.41 8.56 -8.02
C PRO A 58 -8.18 8.82 -6.73
N LYS A 59 -9.51 8.60 -6.75
CA LYS A 59 -10.40 8.79 -5.59
C LYS A 59 -10.67 7.48 -4.85
N ALA A 60 -10.68 6.37 -5.58
CA ALA A 60 -11.14 5.08 -5.07
C ALA A 60 -10.01 4.14 -4.61
N ILE A 61 -8.78 4.31 -5.10
CA ILE A 61 -7.64 3.42 -4.83
C ILE A 61 -6.49 4.23 -4.24
N GLN A 62 -6.34 4.16 -2.92
CA GLN A 62 -5.18 4.70 -2.23
C GLN A 62 -3.90 3.99 -2.69
N CYS A 63 -2.81 4.75 -2.87
CA CYS A 63 -1.52 4.22 -3.34
C CYS A 63 -1.63 3.48 -4.68
N ARG A 64 -2.39 4.05 -5.63
CA ARG A 64 -2.72 3.47 -6.93
C ARG A 64 -1.53 2.84 -7.66
N ARG A 65 -0.36 3.49 -7.63
CA ARG A 65 0.87 2.97 -8.26
C ARG A 65 1.21 1.56 -7.75
N TYR A 66 1.22 1.38 -6.43
CA TYR A 66 1.54 0.11 -5.79
C TYR A 66 0.45 -0.94 -5.98
N ALA A 67 -0.82 -0.52 -6.03
CA ALA A 67 -1.93 -1.41 -6.39
C ALA A 67 -1.78 -1.95 -7.83
N ARG A 68 -1.34 -1.11 -8.78
CA ARG A 68 -1.05 -1.52 -10.17
C ARG A 68 0.16 -2.46 -10.26
N THR A 69 1.20 -2.20 -9.47
CA THR A 69 2.33 -3.11 -9.35
C THR A 69 1.90 -4.48 -8.83
N LEU A 70 1.13 -4.54 -7.75
CA LEU A 70 0.58 -5.80 -7.24
C LEU A 70 -0.27 -6.52 -8.29
N LEU A 71 -1.12 -5.80 -9.04
CA LEU A 71 -1.92 -6.40 -10.10
C LEU A 71 -1.05 -7.09 -11.16
N ALA A 72 0.05 -6.45 -11.58
CA ALA A 72 0.98 -7.06 -12.52
C ALA A 72 1.63 -8.33 -11.95
N ASP A 73 2.00 -8.31 -10.66
CA ASP A 73 2.56 -9.47 -9.97
C ASP A 73 1.52 -10.61 -9.78
N GLN A 74 0.23 -10.29 -9.80
CA GLN A 74 -0.89 -11.25 -9.83
C GLN A 74 -1.18 -11.79 -11.24
N GLY A 75 -0.38 -11.43 -12.25
CA GLY A 75 -0.56 -11.85 -13.65
C GLY A 75 -1.54 -10.98 -14.44
N GLY A 76 -1.92 -9.81 -13.93
CA GLY A 76 -2.71 -8.81 -14.65
C GLY A 76 -1.89 -7.92 -15.58
N ALA A 77 -2.51 -6.84 -16.07
CA ALA A 77 -1.85 -5.88 -16.96
C ALA A 77 -0.60 -5.22 -16.31
N PRO A 78 0.49 -4.97 -17.07
CA PRO A 78 1.71 -4.31 -16.59
C PRO A 78 1.41 -3.01 -15.84
N ALA A 79 2.25 -2.67 -14.85
CA ALA A 79 1.97 -1.57 -13.91
C ALA A 79 1.87 -0.19 -14.62
N ASP A 80 2.68 0.01 -15.65
CA ASP A 80 2.78 1.20 -16.49
C ASP A 80 1.81 1.20 -17.68
N SER A 81 1.11 0.09 -17.94
CA SER A 81 0.12 0.01 -19.01
C SER A 81 -1.06 0.97 -18.76
N HIS A 82 -1.42 1.75 -19.77
CA HIS A 82 -2.66 2.52 -19.79
C HIS A 82 -3.88 1.68 -20.17
N VAL A 83 -3.65 0.49 -20.72
CA VAL A 83 -4.69 -0.43 -21.17
C VAL A 83 -4.97 -1.44 -20.07
N LEU A 84 -6.23 -1.48 -19.62
CA LEU A 84 -6.76 -2.40 -18.63
C LEU A 84 -7.95 -3.16 -19.21
N THR A 85 -8.12 -4.40 -18.75
CA THR A 85 -9.33 -5.18 -19.00
C THR A 85 -10.33 -5.01 -17.86
N THR A 86 -11.58 -5.44 -18.08
CA THR A 86 -12.57 -5.54 -17.01
C THR A 86 -12.09 -6.44 -15.87
N HIS A 87 -11.37 -7.51 -16.20
CA HIS A 87 -10.81 -8.41 -15.19
C HIS A 87 -9.79 -7.70 -14.29
N ASP A 88 -8.88 -6.92 -14.89
CA ASP A 88 -7.87 -6.15 -14.16
C ASP A 88 -8.50 -5.17 -13.16
N VAL A 89 -9.53 -4.42 -13.60
CA VAL A 89 -10.22 -3.46 -12.72
C VAL A 89 -10.98 -4.17 -11.61
N LEU A 90 -11.65 -5.29 -11.90
CA LEU A 90 -12.29 -6.11 -10.86
C LEU A 90 -11.27 -6.63 -9.83
N GLN A 91 -10.08 -7.04 -10.29
CA GLN A 91 -9.01 -7.50 -9.41
C GLN A 91 -8.48 -6.36 -8.54
N LEU A 92 -8.28 -5.16 -9.09
CA LEU A 92 -7.92 -3.97 -8.30
C LEU A 92 -8.98 -3.64 -7.24
N VAL A 93 -10.27 -3.72 -7.59
CA VAL A 93 -11.37 -3.53 -6.62
C VAL A 93 -11.30 -4.57 -5.50
N ARG A 94 -11.07 -5.84 -5.81
CA ARG A 94 -10.88 -6.90 -4.80
C ARG A 94 -9.67 -6.60 -3.91
N ASN A 95 -8.55 -6.18 -4.48
CA ASN A 95 -7.36 -5.79 -3.74
C ASN A 95 -7.67 -4.63 -2.76
N THR A 96 -8.50 -3.65 -3.13
CA THR A 96 -8.92 -2.59 -2.18
C THR A 96 -9.75 -3.13 -1.01
N VAL A 97 -10.57 -4.17 -1.21
CA VAL A 97 -11.33 -4.82 -0.14
C VAL A 97 -10.38 -5.51 0.84
N VAL A 98 -9.34 -6.18 0.33
CA VAL A 98 -8.28 -6.78 1.16
C VAL A 98 -7.58 -5.71 1.99
N MET A 99 -7.23 -4.56 1.39
CA MET A 99 -6.61 -3.45 2.13
C MET A 99 -7.52 -2.91 3.23
N LYS A 100 -8.82 -2.68 2.94
CA LYS A 100 -9.78 -2.19 3.95
C LYS A 100 -9.85 -3.12 5.16
N LYS A 101 -9.99 -4.43 4.94
CA LYS A 101 -10.00 -5.43 6.03
C LYS A 101 -8.70 -5.45 6.82
N SER A 102 -7.57 -5.33 6.14
CA SER A 102 -6.25 -5.31 6.77
C SER A 102 -6.08 -4.08 7.67
N ILE A 103 -6.54 -2.91 7.22
CA ILE A 103 -6.54 -1.68 8.02
C ILE A 103 -7.47 -1.79 9.24
N GLU A 104 -8.69 -2.29 9.04
CA GLU A 104 -9.66 -2.49 10.13
C GLU A 104 -9.09 -3.40 11.22
N GLN A 105 -8.46 -4.51 10.81
CA GLN A 105 -7.81 -5.43 11.73
C GLN A 105 -6.62 -4.79 12.44
N PHE A 106 -5.75 -4.09 11.70
CA PHE A 106 -4.59 -3.41 12.27
C PHE A 106 -5.03 -2.38 13.32
N ASN A 107 -6.05 -1.58 13.03
CA ASN A 107 -6.60 -0.63 14.00
C ASN A 107 -7.18 -1.33 15.22
N LYS A 108 -7.99 -2.38 15.00
CA LYS A 108 -8.69 -3.10 16.06
C LYS A 108 -7.77 -3.89 16.99
N VAL A 109 -6.74 -4.52 16.45
CA VAL A 109 -5.85 -5.39 17.22
C VAL A 109 -4.61 -4.64 17.65
N TYR A 110 -3.92 -4.01 16.71
CA TYR A 110 -2.62 -3.42 16.97
C TYR A 110 -2.75 -2.03 17.61
N VAL A 111 -3.36 -1.08 16.90
CA VAL A 111 -3.46 0.31 17.38
C VAL A 111 -4.26 0.40 18.69
N TYR A 112 -5.31 -0.40 18.85
CA TYR A 112 -6.07 -0.48 20.09
C TYR A 112 -5.21 -0.93 21.27
N ARG A 113 -4.42 -2.01 21.13
CA ARG A 113 -3.53 -2.51 22.21
C ARG A 113 -2.55 -1.44 22.69
N PHE A 114 -2.06 -0.58 21.81
CA PHE A 114 -1.15 0.52 22.19
C PHE A 114 -1.86 1.74 22.76
N THR A 115 -3.15 1.95 22.48
CA THR A 115 -3.88 3.13 22.96
C THR A 115 -4.57 2.88 24.29
N THR A 116 -5.10 1.67 24.50
CA THR A 116 -5.95 1.32 25.64
C THR A 116 -5.50 0.05 26.38
N GLY A 117 -4.57 -0.73 25.81
CA GLY A 117 -4.13 -2.00 26.37
C GLY A 117 -3.11 -1.86 27.51
N PRO A 118 -2.73 -3.00 28.12
CA PRO A 118 -1.73 -3.05 29.19
C PRO A 118 -0.35 -2.56 28.74
N ASN A 119 -0.10 -2.59 27.43
CA ASN A 119 1.13 -2.10 26.78
C ASN A 119 1.02 -0.63 26.36
N LYS A 120 0.08 0.14 26.93
CA LYS A 120 -0.03 1.57 26.66
C LYS A 120 1.33 2.21 26.91
N PRO A 121 1.95 2.82 25.89
CA PRO A 121 3.30 3.32 26.06
C PRO A 121 3.28 4.44 27.10
N ASN A 122 4.30 4.43 27.95
CA ASN A 122 4.43 5.39 29.03
C ASN A 122 4.39 6.83 28.48
N LYS A 123 4.07 7.85 29.30
CA LYS A 123 3.98 9.26 28.85
C LYS A 123 5.23 9.75 28.09
N ALA A 124 6.38 9.08 28.28
CA ALA A 124 7.60 9.28 27.53
C ALA A 124 7.47 9.12 26.00
N SER A 125 6.45 8.42 25.49
CA SER A 125 6.19 8.28 24.04
C SER A 125 5.30 9.39 23.46
N TRP A 126 4.73 10.25 24.31
CA TRP A 126 3.82 11.32 23.88
C TRP A 126 4.47 12.42 23.03
N PRO A 127 5.76 12.78 23.18
CA PRO A 127 6.41 13.77 22.33
C PRO A 127 6.27 13.44 20.85
N TYR A 128 6.35 12.16 20.48
CA TYR A 128 6.17 11.72 19.10
C TYR A 128 4.76 12.05 18.58
N PHE A 129 3.73 12.02 19.43
CA PHE A 129 2.34 12.33 19.09
C PHE A 129 1.98 13.81 19.30
N GLY A 130 2.96 14.71 19.27
CA GLY A 130 2.74 16.14 19.54
C GLY A 130 2.18 16.37 20.95
N ASN A 131 2.60 15.55 21.91
CA ASN A 131 2.11 15.51 23.29
C ASN A 131 0.60 15.24 23.43
N LYS A 132 -0.04 14.70 22.39
CA LYS A 132 -1.45 14.30 22.42
C LYS A 132 -1.57 12.78 22.55
N PRO A 133 -2.65 12.26 23.16
CA PRO A 133 -2.94 10.83 23.12
C PRO A 133 -3.04 10.34 21.67
N ARG A 134 -2.37 9.22 21.35
CA ARG A 134 -2.48 8.57 20.05
C ARG A 134 -3.95 8.17 19.78
N PRO A 135 -4.52 8.49 18.60
CA PRO A 135 -5.86 8.01 18.26
C PRO A 135 -5.89 6.48 18.07
N PRO A 136 -7.03 5.80 18.32
CA PRO A 136 -7.17 4.35 18.19
C PRO A 136 -7.28 3.88 16.72
N TYR A 137 -6.68 4.63 15.79
CA TYR A 137 -6.67 4.36 14.36
C TYR A 137 -5.42 4.96 13.71
N LEU A 138 -5.04 4.42 12.56
CA LEU A 138 -4.01 5.01 11.69
C LEU A 138 -4.43 6.42 11.25
N ILE A 139 -3.58 7.41 11.53
CA ILE A 139 -3.78 8.76 10.98
C ILE A 139 -3.53 8.76 9.47
N LYS A 140 -3.96 9.82 8.78
CA LYS A 140 -3.91 9.93 7.31
C LYS A 140 -2.55 9.54 6.70
N THR A 141 -1.45 10.06 7.26
CA THR A 141 -0.09 9.79 6.78
C THR A 141 0.39 8.37 7.09
N GLU A 142 0.05 7.82 8.26
CA GLU A 142 0.36 6.44 8.63
C GLU A 142 -0.42 5.45 7.77
N ARG A 143 -1.70 5.73 7.50
CA ARG A 143 -2.56 4.91 6.66
C ARG A 143 -1.99 4.77 5.25
N ALA A 144 -1.53 5.86 4.66
CA ALA A 144 -0.87 5.85 3.36
C ALA A 144 0.36 4.92 3.36
N ARG A 145 1.24 5.07 4.35
CA ARG A 145 2.42 4.21 4.51
C ARG A 145 2.05 2.74 4.71
N PHE A 146 1.02 2.46 5.51
CA PHE A 146 0.50 1.11 5.72
C PHE A 146 0.04 0.50 4.41
N VAL A 147 -0.84 1.18 3.68
CA VAL A 147 -1.44 0.65 2.44
C VAL A 147 -0.36 0.40 1.39
N ARG A 148 0.57 1.35 1.22
CA ARG A 148 1.72 1.19 0.34
C ARG A 148 2.58 -0.02 0.71
N GLY A 149 3.02 -0.09 1.96
CA GLY A 149 3.85 -1.18 2.43
C GLY A 149 3.14 -2.53 2.35
N LEU A 150 1.84 -2.57 2.60
CA LEU A 150 1.05 -3.81 2.51
C LEU A 150 0.88 -4.29 1.07
N TYR A 151 0.70 -3.39 0.10
CA TYR A 151 0.73 -3.77 -1.33
C TYR A 151 2.09 -4.35 -1.74
N GLN A 152 3.19 -3.73 -1.31
CA GLN A 152 4.55 -4.20 -1.59
C GLN A 152 4.84 -5.55 -0.91
N LEU A 153 4.45 -5.70 0.36
CA LEU A 153 4.60 -6.96 1.10
C LEU A 153 3.80 -8.08 0.45
N TRP A 154 2.55 -7.80 0.07
CA TRP A 154 1.70 -8.77 -0.60
C TRP A 154 2.31 -9.21 -1.94
N SER A 155 2.80 -8.26 -2.73
CA SER A 155 3.55 -8.56 -3.97
C SER A 155 4.73 -9.50 -3.71
N ILE A 156 5.58 -9.18 -2.74
CA ILE A 156 6.73 -10.01 -2.35
C ILE A 156 6.31 -11.44 -1.95
N VAL A 157 5.21 -11.56 -1.21
CA VAL A 157 4.72 -12.86 -0.74
C VAL A 157 4.30 -13.77 -1.90
N ILE A 158 3.62 -13.23 -2.91
CA ILE A 158 3.07 -14.04 -4.03
C ILE A 158 4.07 -14.29 -5.16
N LEU A 159 5.15 -13.51 -5.24
CA LEU A 159 6.15 -13.67 -6.30
C LEU A 159 6.99 -14.94 -6.11
N GLU A 160 7.40 -15.53 -7.24
CA GLU A 160 8.37 -16.63 -7.28
C GLU A 160 9.75 -16.21 -6.74
N PRO A 161 10.57 -17.12 -6.18
CA PRO A 161 11.80 -16.76 -5.47
C PRO A 161 12.74 -15.81 -6.23
N LYS A 162 12.97 -16.05 -7.53
CA LYS A 162 13.84 -15.19 -8.35
C LYS A 162 13.26 -13.79 -8.56
N ALA A 163 11.98 -13.70 -8.90
CA ALA A 163 11.29 -12.42 -9.11
C ALA A 163 11.14 -11.64 -7.79
N ARG A 164 10.93 -12.36 -6.69
CA ARG A 164 10.89 -11.82 -5.33
C ARG A 164 12.23 -11.19 -4.96
N GLN A 165 13.34 -11.90 -5.16
CA GLN A 165 14.67 -11.35 -4.88
C GLN A 165 14.90 -10.07 -5.70
N GLN A 166 14.65 -10.12 -7.01
CA GLN A 166 14.77 -8.95 -7.88
C GLN A 166 13.92 -7.78 -7.40
N ARG A 167 12.68 -8.04 -6.96
CA ARG A 167 11.79 -7.02 -6.39
C ARG A 167 12.37 -6.42 -5.11
N MET A 168 12.94 -7.23 -4.21
CA MET A 168 13.54 -6.71 -2.99
C MET A 168 14.78 -5.85 -3.25
N GLU A 169 15.63 -6.23 -4.22
CA GLU A 169 16.81 -5.42 -4.59
C GLU A 169 16.42 -4.05 -5.17
N SER A 170 15.29 -3.99 -5.89
CA SER A 170 14.83 -2.74 -6.53
C SER A 170 14.12 -1.78 -5.57
N LEU A 171 13.82 -2.19 -4.34
CA LEU A 171 13.24 -1.31 -3.34
C LEU A 171 14.27 -0.29 -2.83
N CYS A 172 13.81 0.92 -2.52
CA CYS A 172 14.65 1.89 -1.81
C CYS A 172 14.76 1.53 -0.32
N LEU A 173 15.68 2.19 0.39
CA LEU A 173 15.90 1.97 1.82
C LEU A 173 14.62 2.23 2.64
N LYS A 174 13.89 3.31 2.32
CA LYS A 174 12.60 3.65 2.93
C LYS A 174 11.57 2.53 2.81
N ASP A 175 11.47 1.91 1.64
CA ASP A 175 10.52 0.82 1.39
C ASP A 175 10.92 -0.43 2.17
N LEU A 176 12.19 -0.82 2.13
CA LEU A 176 12.70 -1.97 2.87
C LEU A 176 12.47 -1.82 4.37
N ALA A 177 12.77 -0.64 4.94
CA ALA A 177 12.53 -0.38 6.34
C ALA A 177 11.04 -0.42 6.70
N THR A 178 10.17 0.10 5.83
CA THR A 178 8.71 0.01 6.01
C THR A 178 8.24 -1.45 6.02
N LEU A 179 8.77 -2.26 5.11
CA LEU A 179 8.42 -3.69 5.03
C LEU A 179 8.95 -4.48 6.23
N LEU A 180 10.17 -4.19 6.68
CA LEU A 180 10.74 -4.79 7.88
C LEU A 180 9.86 -4.49 9.10
N ASP A 181 9.45 -3.24 9.25
CA ASP A 181 8.52 -2.86 10.32
C ASP A 181 7.19 -3.64 10.21
N LEU A 182 6.58 -3.73 9.03
CA LEU A 182 5.33 -4.50 8.85
C LEU A 182 5.50 -5.99 9.15
N THR A 183 6.65 -6.57 8.84
CA THR A 183 6.87 -8.02 9.00
C THR A 183 7.32 -8.43 10.40
N GLN A 184 7.61 -7.47 11.29
CA GLN A 184 7.87 -7.73 12.70
C GLN A 184 6.62 -8.07 13.52
N TYR A 185 5.42 -7.79 13.00
CA TYR A 185 4.18 -8.02 13.75
C TYR A 185 3.44 -9.26 13.23
N ASP A 186 3.31 -10.25 14.10
CA ASP A 186 2.53 -11.47 13.85
C ASP A 186 1.06 -11.15 13.51
N GLU A 187 0.56 -9.98 13.90
CA GLU A 187 -0.81 -9.56 13.63
C GLU A 187 -1.03 -8.87 12.28
N ILE A 188 0.01 -8.63 11.48
CA ILE A 188 -0.20 -8.20 10.08
C ILE A 188 -0.82 -9.36 9.31
N MET A 189 -2.06 -9.16 8.85
CA MET A 189 -2.76 -10.12 8.01
C MET A 189 -3.11 -9.50 6.65
N ILE A 190 -2.71 -10.20 5.60
CA ILE A 190 -3.15 -9.92 4.22
C ILE A 190 -4.35 -10.82 3.95
N TYR A 191 -5.55 -10.24 3.98
CA TYR A 191 -6.83 -10.97 3.83
C TYR A 191 -7.15 -11.49 2.42
N ASP A 192 -6.11 -11.80 1.65
CA ASP A 192 -6.22 -12.45 0.36
C ASP A 192 -6.27 -13.96 0.52
N LYS A 193 -7.11 -14.64 -0.27
CA LYS A 193 -7.31 -16.09 -0.13
C LYS A 193 -6.04 -16.88 -0.42
N THR A 194 -5.25 -16.46 -1.41
CA THR A 194 -4.01 -17.12 -1.78
C THR A 194 -2.98 -16.95 -0.68
N VAL A 195 -2.84 -15.74 -0.14
CA VAL A 195 -1.90 -15.48 0.96
C VAL A 195 -2.29 -16.23 2.23
N ILE A 196 -3.58 -16.26 2.59
CA ILE A 196 -4.06 -17.05 3.73
C ILE A 196 -3.71 -18.52 3.56
N ALA A 197 -3.99 -19.10 2.38
CA ALA A 197 -3.64 -20.50 2.10
C ALA A 197 -2.12 -20.74 2.18
N MET A 198 -1.30 -19.81 1.71
CA MET A 198 0.17 -19.89 1.85
C MET A 198 0.61 -19.85 3.31
N GLN A 199 -0.01 -19.02 4.15
CA GLN A 199 0.30 -18.93 5.57
C GLN A 199 -0.09 -20.21 6.33
N GLU A 200 -1.19 -20.85 5.95
CA GLU A 200 -1.62 -22.13 6.53
C GLU A 200 -0.64 -23.27 6.20
N VAL A 201 -0.09 -23.29 4.99
CA VAL A 201 0.91 -24.29 4.56
C VAL A 201 2.30 -23.98 5.11
N HIS A 202 2.67 -22.71 5.16
CA HIS A 202 3.99 -22.24 5.59
C HIS A 202 3.85 -21.35 6.84
N ARG A 203 3.78 -22.00 8.00
CA ARG A 203 3.85 -21.28 9.28
C ARG A 203 5.12 -20.43 9.33
N GLY A 204 4.97 -19.16 9.70
CA GLY A 204 6.09 -18.20 9.69
C GLY A 204 6.40 -17.64 8.29
N LEU A 205 5.43 -17.64 7.36
CA LEU A 205 5.62 -17.08 6.02
C LEU A 205 6.14 -15.63 6.08
N LEU A 206 5.54 -14.77 6.90
CA LEU A 206 5.97 -13.37 7.02
C LEU A 206 7.31 -13.23 7.74
N GLU A 207 7.59 -14.05 8.76
CA GLU A 207 8.89 -14.12 9.45
C GLU A 207 10.01 -14.53 8.48
N THR A 208 9.72 -15.46 7.56
CA THR A 208 10.67 -15.85 6.50
C THR A 208 10.94 -14.67 5.56
N ARG A 209 9.89 -13.90 5.19
CA ARG A 209 10.05 -12.69 4.37
C ARG A 209 10.81 -11.59 5.12
N TYR A 210 10.63 -11.46 6.43
CA TYR A 210 11.43 -10.56 7.27
C TYR A 210 12.92 -10.86 7.14
N GLY A 211 13.31 -12.13 7.27
CA GLY A 211 14.71 -12.56 7.10
C GLY A 211 15.28 -12.26 5.71
N GLU A 212 14.49 -12.50 4.65
CA GLU A 212 14.88 -12.21 3.27
C GLU A 212 15.08 -10.72 3.00
N LEU A 213 14.28 -9.85 3.63
CA LEU A 213 14.38 -8.39 3.50
C LEU A 213 15.64 -7.80 4.14
N TRP A 214 16.21 -8.48 5.15
CA TRP A 214 17.37 -7.98 5.89
C TRP A 214 18.62 -7.85 5.04
N GLY A 215 18.85 -8.79 4.12
CA GLY A 215 20.01 -8.78 3.23
C GLY A 215 20.07 -7.54 2.33
N PRO A 216 19.05 -7.29 1.49
CA PRO A 216 18.94 -6.08 0.68
C PRO A 216 19.01 -4.80 1.52
N TYR A 217 18.38 -4.79 2.69
CA TYR A 217 18.39 -3.65 3.60
C TYR A 217 19.81 -3.32 4.10
N LEU A 218 20.53 -4.30 4.65
CA LEU A 218 21.90 -4.11 5.14
C LEU A 218 22.87 -3.74 4.03
N ARG A 219 22.71 -4.30 2.82
CA ARG A 219 23.55 -3.93 1.67
C ARG A 219 23.38 -2.46 1.31
N LYS A 220 22.13 -1.98 1.15
CA LYS A 220 21.89 -0.56 0.85
C LYS A 220 22.36 0.35 1.97
N LEU A 221 22.20 -0.07 3.23
CA LEU A 221 22.71 0.68 4.38
C LEU A 221 24.25 0.74 4.39
N HIS A 222 24.93 -0.34 4.02
CA HIS A 222 26.39 -0.39 3.89
C HIS A 222 26.90 0.43 2.70
N GLU A 223 26.25 0.33 1.53
CA GLU A 223 26.55 1.18 0.37
C GLU A 223 26.44 2.67 0.72
N LEU A 224 25.49 3.01 1.60
CA LEU A 224 25.20 4.36 2.02
C LEU A 224 26.14 4.92 3.09
N LEU A 225 26.40 4.13 4.14
CA LEU A 225 27.09 4.59 5.35
C LEU A 225 28.53 4.06 5.44
N GLY A 226 28.93 3.18 4.52
CA GLY A 226 30.12 2.37 4.67
C GLY A 226 29.91 1.33 5.77
N ASP A 227 30.42 1.62 6.96
CA ASP A 227 30.29 0.75 8.14
C ASP A 227 29.17 1.28 9.05
N PRO A 228 27.91 0.84 8.87
CA PRO A 228 26.81 1.38 9.66
C PRO A 228 26.97 1.01 11.14
N PRO A 229 26.55 1.88 12.07
CA PRO A 229 26.60 1.60 13.49
C PRO A 229 25.86 0.29 13.81
N ASP A 230 26.37 -0.46 14.80
CA ASP A 230 25.79 -1.75 15.19
C ASP A 230 24.30 -1.65 15.57
N SER A 231 23.82 -0.49 16.03
CA SER A 231 22.40 -0.25 16.28
C SER A 231 21.55 -0.41 15.01
N PHE A 232 22.00 0.12 13.87
CA PHE A 232 21.25 0.03 12.61
C PHE A 232 21.33 -1.34 11.93
N ARG A 233 22.27 -2.18 12.37
CA ARG A 233 22.40 -3.57 11.92
C ARG A 233 21.46 -4.53 12.63
N ARG A 234 20.97 -4.14 13.81
CA ARG A 234 20.06 -4.94 14.63
C ARG A 234 18.61 -4.58 14.37
N GLU A 235 18.34 -3.30 14.18
CA GLU A 235 17.00 -2.76 13.95
C GLU A 235 17.07 -1.63 12.92
N PRO A 236 16.05 -1.44 12.06
CA PRO A 236 16.00 -0.26 11.20
C PRO A 236 16.04 1.00 12.09
N PRO A 237 16.78 2.06 11.71
CA PRO A 237 16.79 3.33 12.41
C PRO A 237 15.35 3.76 12.67
N TYR A 238 15.04 4.05 13.93
CA TYR A 238 13.71 4.53 14.29
C TYR A 238 12.58 3.57 13.90
N GLY A 239 12.84 2.27 13.80
CA GLY A 239 11.82 1.23 13.66
C GLY A 239 10.95 1.17 14.92
N MET A 240 9.95 2.05 15.00
CA MET A 240 9.05 2.19 16.15
C MET A 240 7.65 1.69 15.87
N GLY A 241 7.46 0.75 14.92
CA GLY A 241 6.15 0.13 14.78
C GLY A 241 5.65 -0.45 16.09
N TYR A 242 6.56 -0.88 16.98
CA TYR A 242 6.29 -1.27 18.36
C TYR A 242 5.56 -0.23 19.23
N LEU A 243 5.32 1.00 18.76
CA LEU A 243 4.47 2.01 19.40
C LEU A 243 3.14 2.28 18.66
N GLY A 244 2.69 1.35 17.82
CA GLY A 244 1.50 1.54 16.99
C GLY A 244 1.74 2.31 15.70
N ARG A 245 2.99 2.70 15.38
CA ARG A 245 3.33 3.61 14.28
C ARG A 245 4.01 2.91 13.13
N ILE A 246 3.36 2.73 12.00
CA ILE A 246 4.08 2.18 10.84
C ILE A 246 5.09 3.20 10.34
N ALA A 247 6.35 2.83 10.55
CA ALA A 247 7.57 3.42 10.05
C ALA A 247 7.56 4.97 10.17
N ILE A 248 8.13 5.50 11.26
CA ILE A 248 8.16 6.95 11.57
C ILE A 248 9.08 7.78 10.70
N TRP A 249 9.54 7.21 9.59
CA TRP A 249 10.52 7.85 8.74
C TRP A 249 10.10 9.21 8.19
N ASN A 250 8.80 9.47 7.97
CA ASN A 250 8.41 10.82 7.53
C ASN A 250 8.50 11.86 8.66
N ASP A 251 8.35 11.44 9.92
CA ASP A 251 8.49 12.33 11.09
C ASP A 251 9.97 12.55 11.44
N ASN A 252 10.83 11.59 11.06
CA ASN A 252 12.27 11.60 11.29
C ASN A 252 13.05 11.75 9.98
N VAL A 253 12.48 12.38 8.96
CA VAL A 253 13.15 12.53 7.66
C VAL A 253 14.40 13.40 7.80
N GLU A 254 14.35 14.41 8.66
CA GLU A 254 15.50 15.28 8.95
C GLU A 254 16.57 14.53 9.76
N ASP A 255 16.18 13.73 10.76
CA ASP A 255 17.12 12.87 11.49
C ASP A 255 17.77 11.83 10.56
N LEU A 256 16.99 11.24 9.64
CA LEU A 256 17.54 10.34 8.63
C LEU A 256 18.49 11.07 7.70
N LYS A 257 18.11 12.26 7.20
CA LYS A 257 18.99 13.09 6.37
C LYS A 257 20.26 13.41 7.13
N GLU A 258 20.18 13.81 8.40
CA GLU A 258 21.34 14.09 9.25
C GLU A 258 22.23 12.85 9.36
N VAL A 259 21.68 11.69 9.73
CA VAL A 259 22.43 10.43 9.82
C VAL A 259 23.11 10.05 8.49
N VAL A 260 22.44 10.28 7.36
CA VAL A 260 22.96 9.95 6.03
C VAL A 260 23.99 10.97 5.54
N THR A 261 23.79 12.25 5.84
CA THR A 261 24.67 13.34 5.41
C THR A 261 25.85 13.56 6.34
N MET A 262 25.78 13.13 7.60
CA MET A 262 26.86 13.25 8.59
C MET A 262 28.12 12.45 8.22
N LYS A 263 28.08 11.63 7.15
CA LYS A 263 29.19 10.79 6.67
C LYS A 263 29.97 10.13 7.81
N ILE A 264 29.54 8.93 8.18
CA ILE A 264 30.35 8.09 9.08
C ILE A 264 31.71 7.77 8.44
N SER A 265 31.81 7.79 7.11
CA SER A 265 33.06 7.66 6.38
C SER A 265 33.25 8.74 5.29
N PRO A 266 34.40 9.43 5.25
CA PRO A 266 34.72 10.40 4.20
C PRO A 266 34.95 9.75 2.81
N SER A 267 35.04 8.42 2.73
CA SER A 267 35.29 7.69 1.48
C SER A 267 34.05 7.42 0.62
N VAL A 268 32.84 7.70 1.13
CA VAL A 268 31.59 7.42 0.42
C VAL A 268 31.16 8.66 -0.39
N PRO A 269 30.87 8.51 -1.70
CA PRO A 269 30.28 9.58 -2.51
C PRO A 269 28.98 10.09 -1.90
N ASP A 270 28.63 11.35 -2.15
CA ASP A 270 27.32 11.85 -1.71
C ASP A 270 26.24 11.01 -2.39
N PRO A 271 25.41 10.28 -1.61
CA PRO A 271 24.40 9.42 -2.16
C PRO A 271 23.29 10.28 -2.78
N ASP A 272 22.73 9.84 -3.90
CA ASP A 272 21.51 10.45 -4.41
C ASP A 272 20.36 10.14 -3.44
N PHE A 273 19.96 11.13 -2.65
CA PHE A 273 18.90 10.97 -1.66
C PHE A 273 17.58 10.51 -2.28
N SER A 274 17.35 10.79 -3.57
CA SER A 274 16.14 10.35 -4.28
C SER A 274 16.09 8.83 -4.49
N GLU A 275 17.24 8.14 -4.51
CA GLU A 275 17.32 6.68 -4.59
C GLU A 275 17.05 6.01 -3.24
N LEU A 276 17.26 6.75 -2.14
CA LEU A 276 17.06 6.29 -0.77
C LEU A 276 15.65 6.59 -0.26
N TRP A 277 15.12 7.70 -0.74
CA TRP A 277 13.98 8.39 -0.19
C TRP A 277 13.18 9.07 -1.27
N TYR A 278 11.87 8.99 -1.16
CA TYR A 278 10.95 9.80 -1.94
C TYR A 278 9.92 10.40 -1.00
N ASP A 279 9.53 11.65 -1.28
CA ASP A 279 8.41 12.27 -0.60
C ASP A 279 7.15 11.46 -0.88
N THR A 280 6.36 11.20 0.17
CA THR A 280 5.07 10.53 -0.01
C THR A 280 4.19 11.49 -0.80
N PRO A 281 3.86 11.18 -2.07
CA PRO A 281 3.14 12.13 -2.92
C PRO A 281 1.70 12.31 -2.40
N ASP A 282 1.11 13.46 -2.69
CA ASP A 282 -0.28 13.76 -2.32
C ASP A 282 -1.29 12.72 -2.88
N GLU A 283 -0.93 12.00 -3.95
CA GLU A 283 -1.70 10.87 -4.47
C GLU A 283 -1.90 9.72 -3.45
N ASP A 284 -0.99 9.56 -2.49
CA ASP A 284 -1.11 8.59 -1.42
C ASP A 284 -2.02 9.09 -0.28
N LEU A 285 -2.35 10.38 -0.28
CA LEU A 285 -3.10 11.11 0.74
C LEU A 285 -4.56 11.38 0.33
N SER A 286 -5.12 10.66 -0.64
CA SER A 286 -6.56 10.75 -0.97
C SER A 286 -7.42 10.46 0.27
N ASP A 287 -8.37 11.35 0.56
CA ASP A 287 -9.27 11.31 1.73
C ASP A 287 -10.25 10.11 1.74
#